data_AF-A0A7C6IGG9-F1
#
_entry.id   AF-A0A7C6IGG9-F1
#
_cell.length_a   1.000
_cell.length_b   1.000
_cell.length_c   1.000
_cell.angle_alpha   90.00
_cell.angle_beta   90.00
_cell.angle_gamma   90.00
#
_symmetry.space_group_name_H-M   'P 1'
#
loop_
_entity.id
_entity.type
_entity.pdbx_description
1 polymer ?
#
loop_
_entity_poly.entity_id
_entity_poly.type
_entity_poly.pdbx_seq_one_letter_code
_entity_poly.pdbx_strand_id
1 'polypeptide(L)' 'MAGHYVHAGMIGLDGTKMSKSLGNLVFVSKLVEAGTDPSAIRLGVFAGHYRSDRDWSDDVLADATRRLDRWRHAARVASG' A
#
# COMPACT_ATOMS: atom_id res chain seq x y z
N MET A 1 -3.12 11.36 31.28
CA MET A 1 -1.94 10.61 30.81
C MET A 1 -2.39 9.68 29.68
N ALA A 2 -1.61 9.51 28.61
CA ALA A 2 -1.99 8.60 27.53
C ALA A 2 -1.66 7.15 27.91
N GLY A 3 -2.60 6.23 27.67
CA GLY A 3 -2.43 4.79 28.00
C GLY A 3 -1.72 3.99 26.91
N HIS A 4 -1.72 4.46 25.65
CA HIS A 4 -1.16 3.75 24.51
C HIS A 4 -0.63 4.72 23.44
N TYR A 5 0.44 4.28 22.76
CA TYR A 5 1.05 4.96 21.61
C TYR A 5 1.23 3.95 20.48
N VAL A 6 1.01 4.39 19.24
CA VAL A 6 1.11 3.54 18.05
C VAL A 6 2.13 4.13 17.10
N HIS A 7 3.09 3.30 16.70
CA HIS A 7 4.11 3.63 15.71
C HIS A 7 4.02 2.64 14.55
N ALA A 8 4.00 3.16 13.32
CA ALA A 8 4.06 2.35 12.13
C ALA A 8 5.53 2.11 11.73
N GLY A 9 5.78 0.98 11.09
CA GLY A 9 7.05 0.68 10.43
C GLY A 9 7.30 1.63 9.26
N MET A 10 8.56 1.75 8.88
CA MET A 10 8.99 2.56 7.75
C MET A 10 8.61 1.91 6.42
N ILE A 11 8.35 2.77 5.41
CA ILE A 11 8.24 2.32 4.03
C ILE A 11 9.53 2.70 3.30
N GLY A 12 10.17 1.70 2.70
CA GLY A 12 11.31 1.87 1.82
C GLY A 12 10.94 1.75 0.35
N LEU A 13 11.91 2.06 -0.51
CA LEU A 13 11.91 1.83 -1.94
C LEU A 13 13.30 1.28 -2.27
N ASP A 14 13.36 0.09 -2.86
CA ASP A 14 14.60 -0.62 -3.20
C ASP A 14 15.59 -0.71 -2.02
N GLY A 15 15.10 -1.17 -0.85
CA GLY A 15 15.88 -1.30 0.39
C GLY A 15 16.26 0.02 1.06
N THR A 16 15.88 1.17 0.48
CA THR A 16 16.20 2.49 1.02
C THR A 16 14.95 3.15 1.58
N LYS A 17 15.02 3.65 2.81
CA LYS A 17 13.93 4.43 3.41
C LYS A 17 13.44 5.53 2.46
N MET A 18 12.13 5.64 2.27
CA MET A 18 11.55 6.76 1.55
C MET A 18 11.60 8.04 2.40
N SER A 19 12.11 9.13 1.82
CA SER A 19 12.11 10.45 2.46
C SER A 19 12.18 11.59 1.45
N LYS A 20 11.67 12.76 1.86
CA LYS A 20 11.72 13.97 1.02
C LYS A 20 13.15 14.39 0.67
N SER A 21 14.07 14.31 1.63
CA SER A 21 15.46 14.72 1.44
C SER A 21 16.24 13.81 0.48
N LEU A 22 15.83 12.54 0.35
CA LEU A 22 16.41 11.60 -0.62
C LEU A 22 15.74 11.69 -2.00
N GLY A 23 14.65 12.43 -2.14
CA GLY A 23 13.95 12.58 -3.43
C GLY A 23 13.31 11.29 -3.98
N ASN A 24 13.21 10.23 -3.16
CA ASN A 24 12.79 8.90 -3.58
C ASN A 24 11.33 8.57 -3.23
N LEU A 25 10.47 9.58 -3.13
CA LEU A 25 9.07 9.37 -2.77
C LEU A 25 8.24 8.89 -3.96
N VAL A 26 7.47 7.82 -3.74
CA VAL A 26 6.32 7.50 -4.59
C VAL A 26 5.10 8.26 -4.08
N PHE A 27 4.59 9.19 -4.88
CA PHE A 27 3.44 10.01 -4.50
C PHE A 27 2.13 9.30 -4.86
N VAL A 28 1.25 9.15 -3.86
CA VAL A 28 -0.10 8.58 -4.06
C VAL A 28 -0.89 9.36 -5.12
N SER A 29 -0.78 10.69 -5.15
CA SER A 29 -1.45 11.50 -6.18
C SER A 29 -1.00 11.14 -7.58
N LYS A 30 0.29 10.88 -7.79
CA LYS A 30 0.84 10.47 -9.09
C LYS A 30 0.35 9.09 -9.51
N LEU A 31 0.24 8.14 -8.56
CA LEU A 31 -0.33 6.83 -8.83
C LEU A 31 -1.81 6.92 -9.25
N VAL A 32 -2.58 7.76 -8.57
CA VAL A 32 -4.00 7.98 -8.90
C VAL A 32 -4.16 8.70 -10.24
N GLU A 33 -3.37 9.74 -10.50
CA GLU A 33 -3.32 10.42 -11.81
C GLU A 33 -2.98 9.45 -12.95
N ALA A 34 -2.13 8.46 -12.69
CA ALA A 34 -1.78 7.40 -13.64
C ALA A 34 -2.85 6.30 -13.79
N GLY A 35 -4.00 6.42 -13.11
CA GLY A 35 -5.13 5.49 -13.24
C GLY A 35 -5.15 4.33 -12.23
N THR A 36 -4.27 4.35 -11.23
CA THR A 36 -4.26 3.31 -10.18
C THR A 36 -5.48 3.47 -9.27
N ASP A 37 -6.22 2.38 -9.03
CA ASP A 37 -7.33 2.36 -8.07
C ASP A 37 -6.81 2.66 -6.65
N PRO A 38 -7.31 3.70 -5.95
CA PRO A 38 -6.89 4.02 -4.59
C PRO A 38 -7.04 2.86 -3.59
N SER A 39 -7.96 1.93 -3.84
CA SER A 39 -8.17 0.74 -3.02
C SER A 39 -7.01 -0.25 -3.17
N ALA A 40 -6.43 -0.37 -4.38
CA ALA A 40 -5.26 -1.21 -4.61
C ALA A 40 -4.03 -0.63 -3.90
N ILE A 41 -3.86 0.70 -3.92
CA ILE A 41 -2.78 1.39 -3.17
C ILE A 41 -2.90 1.07 -1.67
N ARG A 42 -4.10 1.19 -1.10
CA ARG A 42 -4.34 0.85 0.32
C ARG A 42 -4.01 -0.61 0.62
N LEU A 43 -4.44 -1.54 -0.23
CA LEU A 43 -4.15 -2.96 -0.04
C LEU A 43 -2.65 -3.27 -0.12
N GLY A 44 -1.90 -2.57 -0.98
CA GLY A 44 -0.44 -2.68 -1.03
C GLY A 44 0.19 -2.20 0.28
N VAL A 45 -0.26 -1.05 0.80
CA VAL A 45 0.19 -0.53 2.10
C VAL A 45 -0.16 -1.50 3.23
N PHE A 46 -1.29 -2.21 3.18
CA PHE A 46 -1.73 -3.13 4.23
C PHE A 46 -1.28 -4.58 4.04
N ALA A 47 -0.48 -4.89 3.02
CA ALA A 47 -0.09 -6.26 2.70
C ALA A 47 0.77 -6.92 3.80
N GLY A 48 1.41 -6.14 4.67
CA GLY A 48 2.21 -6.60 5.80
C GLY A 48 1.77 -6.01 7.14
N HIS A 49 2.34 -6.52 8.23
CA HIS A 49 2.03 -6.03 9.57
C HIS A 49 2.46 -4.55 9.73
N TYR A 50 1.60 -3.72 10.31
CA TYR A 50 1.78 -2.26 10.30
C TYR A 50 3.06 -1.76 11.00
N ARG A 51 3.60 -2.54 11.95
CA ARG A 51 4.83 -2.22 12.70
C ARG A 51 6.11 -2.65 12.01
N SER A 52 6.01 -3.50 10.99
CA SER A 52 7.17 -4.01 10.27
C SER A 52 7.59 -3.01 9.20
N ASP A 53 8.90 -2.78 9.10
CA ASP A 53 9.47 -2.08 7.96
C ASP A 53 9.21 -2.91 6.69
N ARG A 54 8.91 -2.23 5.60
CA ARG A 54 8.56 -2.87 4.33
C ARG A 54 8.92 -2.00 3.14
N ASP A 55 9.23 -2.64 2.03
CA ASP A 55 9.47 -1.93 0.78
C ASP A 55 8.18 -1.80 -0.03
N TRP A 56 8.02 -0.62 -0.63
CA TRP A 56 7.08 -0.39 -1.70
C TRP A 56 7.74 -0.79 -3.02
N SER A 57 7.01 -1.51 -3.86
CA SER A 57 7.45 -1.87 -5.22
C SER A 57 6.24 -1.99 -6.14
N ASP A 58 6.50 -2.01 -7.45
CA ASP A 58 5.45 -2.26 -8.44
C ASP A 58 4.83 -3.65 -8.27
N ASP A 59 5.60 -4.63 -7.80
CA ASP A 59 5.09 -5.98 -7.47
C ASP A 59 4.07 -5.93 -6.33
N VAL A 60 4.32 -5.14 -5.27
CA VAL A 60 3.37 -4.93 -4.18
C VAL A 60 2.06 -4.35 -4.72
N LEU A 61 2.14 -3.40 -5.64
CA LEU A 61 0.96 -2.80 -6.26
C LEU A 61 0.23 -3.78 -7.19
N ALA A 62 0.96 -4.57 -7.96
CA ALA A 62 0.40 -5.58 -8.86
C ALA A 62 -0.31 -6.68 -8.08
N ASP A 63 0.27 -7.17 -6.99
CA ASP A 63 -0.36 -8.14 -6.08
C ASP A 63 -1.61 -7.58 -5.42
N ALA A 64 -1.55 -6.34 -4.94
CA ALA A 64 -2.70 -5.67 -4.35
C ALA A 64 -3.85 -5.50 -5.35
N THR A 65 -3.52 -5.18 -6.61
CA THR A 65 -4.51 -5.07 -7.69
C THR A 65 -5.17 -6.40 -7.99
N ARG A 66 -4.39 -7.48 -8.17
CA ARG A 66 -4.93 -8.84 -8.36
C ARG A 66 -5.81 -9.28 -7.19
N ARG A 67 -5.41 -8.97 -5.96
CA ARG A 67 -6.18 -9.26 -4.75
C ARG A 67 -7.50 -8.51 -4.73
N LEU A 68 -7.48 -7.22 -5.05
CA LEU A 68 -8.68 -6.38 -5.14
C LEU A 68 -9.68 -6.93 -6.15
N ASP A 69 -9.22 -7.29 -7.35
CA ASP A 69 -10.07 -7.82 -8.41
C ASP A 69 -10.71 -9.15 -8.01
N ARG A 70 -9.92 -10.04 -7.40
CA ARG A 70 -10.42 -11.31 -6.87
C ARG A 70 -11.52 -11.09 -5.82
N TRP A 71 -11.32 -10.19 -4.88
CA TRP A 71 -12.30 -9.90 -3.83
C TRP A 71 -13.58 -9.27 -4.39
N ARG A 72 -13.45 -8.33 -5.33
CA ARG A 72 -14.60 -7.72 -6.02
C ARG A 72 -15.37 -8.76 -6.83
N HIS A 73 -14.69 -9.65 -7.53
CA HIS A 73 -15.33 -10.75 -8.25
C HIS A 73 -16.11 -11.65 -7.30
N ALA A 74 -15.48 -12.13 -6.22
CA ALA A 74 -16.13 -12.98 -5.24
C ALA A 74 -17.33 -12.30 -4.57
N ALA A 75 -17.22 -11.02 -4.21
CA ALA A 75 -18.31 -10.25 -3.63
C ALA A 75 -19.50 -10.11 -4.58
N ARG A 76 -19.27 -9.90 -5.89
CA ARG A 76 -20.34 -9.85 -6.89
C ARG A 76 -21.05 -11.19 -7.06
N VAL A 77 -20.29 -12.29 -7.13
CA VAL A 77 -20.85 -13.65 -7.25
C VAL A 77 -21.68 -14.01 -6.01
N ALA A 78 -21.25 -13.62 -4.82
CA ALA A 78 -21.99 -13.90 -3.59
C ALA A 78 -23.27 -13.06 -3.44
N SER A 79 -23.38 -11.93 -4.15
CA SER A 79 -24.53 -11.01 -4.08
C SER A 79 -25.61 -11.27 -5.14
N GLY A 80 -25.39 -12.20 -6.07
CA GLY A 80 -26.34 -12.62 -7.10
C GLY A 80 -26.87 -14.02 -6.84
#